data_AF-A0A7W8J7L1-F1
#
_entry.id   AF-A0A7W8J7L1-F1
#
_cell.length_a   1.000
_cell.length_b   1.000
_cell.length_c   1.000
_cell.angle_alpha   90.00
_cell.angle_beta   90.00
_cell.angle_gamma   90.00
#
_symmetry.space_group_name_H-M   'P 1'
#
loop_
_entity.id
_entity.type
_entity.pdbx_description
1 polymer ?
#
loop_
_entity_poly.entity_id
_entity_poly.type
_entity_poly.pdbx_seq_one_letter_code
_entity_poly.pdbx_strand_id
1 'polypeptide(L)'
;MSLSKSFALSALAVALVSSVSVAPAQVSISIGAAPYCPYGYFDYSPYPCAPYGYYGPDWFNGGVFIGAGPWYHGRGNFYGHVDNRYDPRHGYAGPMPERNEQAFNHFHGNEARDPQGHVGNAGHEPTNEHSAGYQGGGHPGGGSSHGGGEHSGGGHR
;
A
#
# COMPACT_ATOMS: atom_id res chain seq x y z
N MET A 1 -64.82 3.55 -19.83
CA MET A 1 -64.00 2.50 -19.20
C MET A 1 -64.50 2.29 -17.79
N SER A 2 -64.95 1.07 -17.45
CA SER A 2 -65.65 0.76 -16.19
C SER A 2 -64.79 1.04 -14.96
N LEU A 3 -65.33 1.73 -13.94
CA LEU A 3 -64.64 2.05 -12.67
C LEU A 3 -63.99 0.82 -12.01
N SER A 4 -64.54 -0.37 -12.23
CA SER A 4 -63.99 -1.64 -11.75
C SER A 4 -62.60 -1.97 -12.32
N LYS A 5 -62.31 -1.59 -13.57
CA LYS A 5 -61.00 -1.80 -14.20
C LYS A 5 -59.94 -0.86 -13.63
N SER A 6 -60.33 0.37 -13.30
CA SER A 6 -59.43 1.35 -12.68
C SER A 6 -59.05 0.95 -11.26
N PHE A 7 -60.00 0.40 -10.49
CA PHE A 7 -59.74 -0.08 -9.14
C PHE A 7 -58.79 -1.30 -9.12
N ALA A 8 -58.99 -2.23 -10.06
CA ALA A 8 -58.12 -3.40 -10.21
C ALA A 8 -56.68 -3.01 -10.60
N LEU A 9 -56.51 -2.03 -11.48
CA LEU A 9 -55.19 -1.51 -11.86
C LEU A 9 -54.48 -0.80 -10.71
N SER A 10 -55.20 0.01 -9.93
CA SER A 10 -54.64 0.65 -8.74
C SER A 10 -54.21 -0.36 -7.68
N ALA A 11 -55.04 -1.39 -7.42
CA ALA A 11 -54.69 -2.43 -6.46
C ALA A 11 -53.45 -3.22 -6.87
N LEU A 12 -53.31 -3.54 -8.16
CA LEU A 12 -52.13 -4.22 -8.70
C LEU A 12 -50.87 -3.35 -8.58
N ALA A 13 -50.97 -2.05 -8.87
CA ALA A 13 -49.85 -1.12 -8.76
C ALA A 13 -49.36 -0.96 -7.30
N VAL A 14 -50.28 -0.84 -6.35
CA VAL A 14 -49.94 -0.76 -4.92
C VAL A 14 -49.27 -2.06 -4.44
N ALA A 15 -49.81 -3.21 -4.84
CA ALA A 15 -49.24 -4.52 -4.48
C ALA A 15 -47.80 -4.70 -5.01
N LEU A 16 -47.52 -4.23 -6.23
CA LEU A 16 -46.18 -4.32 -6.83
C LEU A 16 -45.18 -3.39 -6.12
N VAL A 17 -45.58 -2.18 -5.75
CA VAL A 17 -44.67 -1.23 -5.04
C VAL A 17 -44.35 -1.69 -3.62
N SER A 18 -45.29 -2.35 -2.93
CA SER A 18 -45.05 -2.90 -1.59
C SER A 18 -44.05 -4.07 -1.55
N SER A 19 -43.67 -4.63 -2.70
CA SER A 19 -42.74 -5.76 -2.80
C SER A 19 -41.27 -5.36 -3.03
N VAL A 20 -40.97 -4.06 -3.12
CA VAL A 20 -39.60 -3.57 -3.32
C VAL A 20 -38.85 -3.61 -1.98
N SER A 21 -38.19 -4.73 -1.74
CA SER A 21 -37.17 -4.89 -0.70
C SER A 21 -36.01 -3.93 -1.00
N VAL A 22 -35.83 -2.89 -0.17
CA VAL A 22 -34.56 -2.16 -0.11
C VAL A 22 -33.58 -3.10 0.57
N ALA A 23 -32.82 -3.85 -0.22
CA ALA A 23 -31.70 -4.61 0.31
C ALA A 23 -30.68 -3.59 0.83
N PRO A 24 -30.38 -3.54 2.14
CA PRO A 24 -29.21 -2.80 2.59
C PRO A 24 -27.98 -3.35 1.86
N ALA A 25 -27.22 -2.49 1.20
CA ALA A 25 -25.88 -2.82 0.73
C ALA A 25 -24.96 -2.88 1.96
N GLN A 26 -25.02 -3.98 2.70
CA GLN A 26 -24.18 -4.21 3.87
C GLN A 26 -22.85 -4.81 3.43
N VAL A 27 -22.02 -3.98 2.81
CA VAL A 27 -20.58 -4.24 2.72
C VAL A 27 -20.00 -3.93 4.11
N SER A 28 -20.15 -4.87 5.04
CA SER A 28 -19.39 -4.85 6.29
C SER A 28 -17.94 -5.19 5.95
N ILE A 29 -17.09 -4.18 5.84
CA ILE A 29 -15.64 -4.38 5.76
C ILE A 29 -15.20 -4.71 7.18
N SER A 30 -15.33 -5.98 7.55
CA SER A 30 -14.63 -6.51 8.71
C SER A 30 -13.14 -6.39 8.41
N ILE A 31 -12.46 -5.42 9.03
CA ILE A 31 -11.01 -5.29 8.99
C ILE A 31 -10.47 -6.51 9.74
N GLY A 32 -10.23 -7.59 8.99
CA GLY A 32 -9.75 -8.86 9.50
C GLY A 32 -8.27 -8.80 9.87
N ALA A 33 -7.62 -9.97 9.91
CA ALA A 33 -6.16 -10.01 10.02
C ALA A 33 -5.50 -9.31 8.81
N ALA A 34 -4.29 -8.78 9.02
CA ALA A 34 -3.50 -8.19 7.94
C ALA A 34 -3.26 -9.20 6.80
N PRO A 35 -3.19 -8.75 5.54
CA PRO A 35 -2.85 -9.62 4.42
C PRO A 35 -1.51 -10.33 4.64
N TYR A 36 -1.48 -11.64 4.36
CA TYR A 36 -0.26 -12.44 4.43
C TYR A 36 0.49 -12.35 3.10
N CYS A 37 1.33 -11.32 2.97
CA CYS A 37 2.10 -11.02 1.76
C CYS A 37 3.61 -11.03 2.07
N PRO A 38 4.48 -11.51 1.16
CA PRO A 38 5.91 -11.64 1.44
C PRO A 38 6.62 -10.32 1.79
N TYR A 39 6.19 -9.21 1.17
CA TYR A 39 6.86 -7.91 1.26
C TYR A 39 5.94 -6.78 1.72
N GLY A 40 4.78 -7.13 2.27
CA GLY A 40 3.72 -6.19 2.57
C GLY A 40 2.66 -6.09 1.47
N TYR A 41 1.76 -5.15 1.64
CA TYR A 41 0.56 -4.94 0.85
C TYR A 41 0.36 -3.44 0.64
N PHE A 42 -0.29 -3.04 -0.44
CA PHE A 42 -0.49 -1.62 -0.73
C PHE A 42 -1.26 -0.90 0.38
N ASP A 43 -0.99 0.40 0.52
CA ASP A 43 -1.59 1.36 1.44
C ASP A 43 -3.07 1.67 1.14
N TYR A 44 -3.64 1.04 0.11
CA TYR A 44 -5.00 1.27 -0.35
C TYR A 44 -5.83 -0.01 -0.38
N SER A 45 -7.13 0.12 -0.06
CA SER A 45 -8.11 -0.96 -0.20
C SER A 45 -8.20 -1.47 -1.65
N PRO A 46 -8.28 -2.80 -1.89
CA PRO A 46 -8.49 -3.90 -0.92
C PRO A 46 -7.21 -4.47 -0.28
N TYR A 47 -6.13 -3.70 -0.22
CA TYR A 47 -4.82 -4.09 0.32
C TYR A 47 -4.21 -5.33 -0.35
N PRO A 48 -4.08 -5.36 -1.70
CA PRO A 48 -3.41 -6.46 -2.37
C PRO A 48 -1.92 -6.52 -2.01
N CYS A 49 -1.30 -7.69 -2.14
CA CYS A 49 0.14 -7.84 -1.91
C CYS A 49 0.94 -6.92 -2.83
N ALA A 50 1.89 -6.17 -2.27
CA ALA A 50 2.72 -5.27 -3.06
C ALA A 50 3.96 -6.05 -3.56
N PRO A 51 4.35 -5.90 -4.84
CA PRO A 51 5.57 -6.52 -5.36
C PRO A 51 6.81 -6.00 -4.64
N TYR A 52 7.86 -6.82 -4.64
CA TYR A 52 9.14 -6.42 -4.08
C TYR A 52 9.66 -5.18 -4.82
N GLY A 53 10.12 -4.20 -4.06
CA GLY A 53 10.56 -2.91 -4.59
C GLY A 53 9.49 -1.82 -4.61
N TYR A 54 8.22 -2.08 -4.24
CA TYR A 54 7.26 -1.00 -4.03
C TYR A 54 7.59 -0.16 -2.79
N TYR A 55 7.85 -0.82 -1.65
CA TYR A 55 8.20 -0.15 -0.41
C TYR A 55 9.72 0.02 -0.25
N GLY A 56 10.14 1.23 0.14
CA GLY A 56 11.50 1.53 0.53
C GLY A 56 11.86 1.01 1.93
N PRO A 57 13.14 1.09 2.35
CA PRO A 57 13.61 0.60 3.64
C PRO A 57 12.93 1.21 4.86
N ASP A 58 12.39 2.43 4.73
CA ASP A 58 11.63 3.11 5.80
C ASP A 58 10.47 2.25 6.34
N TRP A 59 9.88 1.43 5.48
CA TRP A 59 8.72 0.58 5.79
C TRP A 59 9.08 -0.73 6.47
N PHE A 60 10.37 -0.96 6.74
CA PHE A 60 10.86 -2.21 7.29
C PHE A 60 11.68 -1.96 8.54
N ASN A 61 11.31 -2.67 9.61
CA ASN A 61 12.10 -2.72 10.84
C ASN A 61 12.80 -4.07 10.92
N GLY A 62 14.12 -4.10 10.70
CA GLY A 62 14.89 -5.34 10.66
C GLY A 62 14.43 -6.31 9.56
N GLY A 63 13.99 -5.77 8.41
CA GLY A 63 13.44 -6.57 7.30
C GLY A 63 11.98 -6.98 7.45
N VAL A 64 11.32 -6.63 8.56
CA VAL A 64 9.90 -6.91 8.80
C VAL A 64 9.06 -5.70 8.39
N PHE A 65 8.10 -5.90 7.49
CA PHE A 65 7.16 -4.87 7.07
C PHE A 65 6.33 -4.38 8.27
N ILE A 66 6.33 -3.07 8.51
CA ILE A 66 5.70 -2.45 9.70
C ILE A 66 4.19 -2.25 9.54
N GLY A 67 3.65 -2.52 8.36
CA GLY A 67 2.22 -2.43 8.04
C GLY A 67 1.85 -1.18 7.25
N ALA A 68 0.64 -1.18 6.70
CA ALA A 68 -0.01 -0.03 6.11
C ALA A 68 -1.50 -0.06 6.44
N GLY A 69 -2.18 1.06 6.20
CA GLY A 69 -3.60 1.22 6.43
C GLY A 69 -4.01 0.88 7.88
N PRO A 70 -5.08 0.08 8.07
CA PRO A 70 -5.63 -0.24 9.39
C PRO A 70 -4.70 -1.05 10.30
N TRP A 71 -3.67 -1.70 9.75
CA TRP A 71 -2.78 -2.57 10.53
C TRP A 71 -1.42 -1.94 10.83
N TYR A 72 -1.22 -0.68 10.46
CA TYR A 72 -0.04 0.07 10.90
C TYR A 72 -0.18 0.47 12.37
N HIS A 73 0.76 0.05 13.19
CA HIS A 73 0.82 0.37 14.63
C HIS A 73 2.14 1.04 15.02
N GLY A 74 2.81 1.69 14.05
CA GLY A 74 4.10 2.34 14.23
C GLY A 74 4.02 3.75 14.81
N ARG A 75 5.03 4.57 14.50
CA ARG A 75 5.16 5.93 15.03
C ARG A 75 4.19 6.89 14.33
N GLY A 76 3.67 7.86 15.06
CA GLY A 76 2.90 8.95 14.47
C GLY A 76 3.75 9.82 13.54
N ASN A 77 3.13 10.36 12.49
CA ASN A 77 3.77 11.20 11.44
C ASN A 77 4.88 10.49 10.65
N PHE A 78 4.81 9.16 10.54
CA PHE A 78 5.70 8.41 9.68
C PHE A 78 5.36 8.68 8.21
N TYR A 79 6.40 8.95 7.42
CA TYR A 79 6.37 8.92 5.97
C TYR A 79 7.55 8.08 5.51
N GLY A 80 7.29 7.11 4.64
CA GLY A 80 8.32 6.28 4.05
C GLY A 80 8.25 6.31 2.54
N HIS A 81 9.39 6.12 1.88
CA HIS A 81 9.42 6.14 0.42
C HIS A 81 8.74 4.92 -0.19
N VAL A 82 8.09 5.17 -1.33
CA VAL A 82 7.55 4.16 -2.24
C VAL A 82 8.08 4.40 -3.64
N ASP A 83 8.05 3.36 -4.45
CA ASP A 83 8.38 3.41 -5.87
C ASP A 83 7.13 3.05 -6.68
N ASN A 84 6.45 4.09 -7.15
CA ASN A 84 5.20 3.95 -7.90
C ASN A 84 5.38 3.21 -9.24
N ARG A 85 6.62 2.94 -9.72
CA ARG A 85 6.82 2.10 -10.93
C ARG A 85 6.33 0.67 -10.71
N TYR A 86 6.20 0.25 -9.46
CA TYR A 86 5.70 -1.05 -9.04
C TYR A 86 4.21 -1.04 -8.66
N ASP A 87 3.50 0.09 -8.81
CA ASP A 87 2.08 0.20 -8.52
C ASP A 87 1.22 -0.03 -9.77
N PRO A 88 0.28 -1.00 -9.77
CA PRO A 88 -0.64 -1.22 -10.88
C PRO A 88 -1.44 0.03 -11.27
N ARG A 89 -1.73 0.93 -10.32
CA ARG A 89 -2.42 2.21 -10.61
C ARG A 89 -1.58 3.17 -11.45
N HIS A 90 -0.27 2.97 -11.46
CA HIS A 90 0.72 3.73 -12.22
C HIS A 90 1.24 2.97 -13.44
N GLY A 91 0.55 1.89 -13.86
CA GLY A 91 0.84 1.15 -15.07
C GLY A 91 1.78 -0.05 -14.90
N TYR A 92 2.10 -0.43 -13.66
CA TYR A 92 2.80 -1.68 -13.41
C TYR A 92 1.97 -2.88 -13.87
N ALA A 93 2.55 -3.70 -14.74
CA ALA A 93 1.94 -4.94 -15.25
C ALA A 93 2.85 -6.16 -15.06
N GLY A 94 3.83 -6.04 -14.14
CA GLY A 94 4.74 -7.13 -13.82
C GLY A 94 4.13 -8.19 -12.89
N PRO A 95 4.91 -9.22 -12.55
CA PRO A 95 4.44 -10.28 -11.66
C PRO A 95 4.13 -9.73 -10.26
N MET A 96 2.98 -10.12 -9.73
CA MET A 96 2.61 -9.86 -8.34
C MET A 96 3.15 -11.00 -7.46
N PRO A 97 3.58 -10.71 -6.23
CA PRO A 97 4.31 -11.69 -5.46
C PRO A 97 3.39 -12.81 -4.96
N GLU A 98 3.85 -14.05 -5.08
CA GLU A 98 3.23 -15.22 -4.49
C GLU A 98 3.72 -15.46 -3.05
N ARG A 99 3.02 -16.31 -2.32
CA ARG A 99 3.40 -16.68 -0.95
C ARG A 99 4.81 -17.29 -0.95
N ASN A 100 5.72 -16.70 -0.17
CA ASN A 100 7.13 -17.12 0.01
C ASN A 100 8.09 -16.82 -1.16
N GLU A 101 7.77 -15.85 -2.02
CA GLU A 101 8.66 -15.48 -3.11
C GLU A 101 9.98 -14.84 -2.64
N GLN A 102 11.01 -14.89 -3.50
CA GLN A 102 12.35 -14.35 -3.23
C GLN A 102 12.54 -12.95 -3.81
N ALA A 103 13.22 -12.10 -3.04
CA ALA A 103 13.45 -10.69 -3.33
C ALA A 103 14.36 -10.48 -4.57
N PHE A 104 14.07 -9.45 -5.37
CA PHE A 104 14.96 -8.97 -6.44
C PHE A 104 15.19 -7.44 -6.32
N ASN A 105 16.44 -6.99 -6.21
CA ASN A 105 16.75 -5.64 -5.71
C ASN A 105 16.84 -4.56 -6.79
N HIS A 106 15.87 -3.63 -6.86
CA HIS A 106 15.98 -2.34 -7.60
C HIS A 106 14.97 -1.28 -7.09
N PHE A 107 14.96 -0.96 -5.79
CA PHE A 107 14.12 0.13 -5.28
C PHE A 107 14.62 1.49 -5.79
N HIS A 108 13.73 2.32 -6.32
CA HIS A 108 14.01 3.73 -6.60
C HIS A 108 12.84 4.58 -6.11
N GLY A 109 12.92 5.03 -4.86
CA GLY A 109 11.88 5.85 -4.25
C GLY A 109 11.59 7.10 -5.07
N ASN A 110 10.32 7.33 -5.36
CA ASN A 110 9.86 8.50 -6.13
C ASN A 110 8.75 9.28 -5.43
N GLU A 111 8.25 8.80 -4.30
CA GLU A 111 7.25 9.46 -3.50
C GLU A 111 7.36 9.01 -2.04
N ALA A 112 6.99 9.87 -1.09
CA ALA A 112 6.90 9.49 0.31
C ALA A 112 5.44 9.49 0.76
N ARG A 113 5.02 8.44 1.47
CA ARG A 113 3.62 8.27 1.92
C ARG A 113 3.54 7.92 3.38
N ASP A 114 2.46 8.36 4.02
CA ASP A 114 2.07 7.87 5.33
C ASP A 114 1.39 6.48 5.21
N PRO A 115 1.14 5.78 6.33
CA PRO A 115 0.50 4.46 6.30
C PRO A 115 -0.89 4.46 5.67
N GLN A 116 -1.59 5.59 5.66
CA GLN A 116 -2.92 5.75 5.07
C GLN A 116 -2.87 6.10 3.57
N GLY A 117 -1.67 6.28 3.01
CA GLY A 117 -1.44 6.58 1.61
C GLY A 117 -1.45 8.07 1.28
N HIS A 118 -1.41 8.95 2.28
CA HIS A 118 -1.25 10.38 2.05
C HIS A 118 0.20 10.71 1.69
N VAL A 119 0.36 11.51 0.64
CA VAL A 119 1.68 11.97 0.20
C VAL A 119 2.24 13.00 1.18
N GLY A 120 3.54 12.90 1.48
CA GLY A 120 4.24 13.86 2.32
C GLY A 120 5.75 13.80 2.13
N ASN A 121 6.49 14.01 3.22
CA ASN A 121 7.95 14.11 3.19
C ASN A 121 8.55 13.18 4.26
N ALA A 122 9.41 12.25 3.85
CA ALA A 122 10.10 11.30 4.73
C ALA A 122 11.21 11.92 5.59
N GLY A 123 11.66 13.14 5.26
CA GLY A 123 12.73 13.86 5.96
C GLY A 123 14.13 13.56 5.44
N HIS A 124 14.26 12.72 4.42
CA HIS A 124 15.50 12.39 3.74
C HIS A 124 15.25 12.05 2.26
N GLU A 125 16.31 11.99 1.47
CA GLU A 125 16.25 11.70 0.04
C GLU A 125 16.22 10.18 -0.21
N PRO A 126 15.42 9.69 -1.19
CA PRO A 126 15.32 8.27 -1.53
C PRO A 126 16.58 7.71 -2.20
N THR A 127 17.48 8.58 -2.70
CA THR A 127 18.66 8.17 -3.49
C THR A 127 19.64 7.27 -2.72
N ASN A 128 19.65 7.37 -1.38
CA ASN A 128 20.51 6.55 -0.52
C ASN A 128 19.82 5.28 -0.02
N GLU A 129 18.59 5.01 -0.46
CA GLU A 129 17.81 3.85 -0.08
C GLU A 129 17.96 2.75 -1.12
N HIS A 130 18.74 1.71 -0.79
CA HIS A 130 19.05 0.67 -1.77
C HIS A 130 18.29 -0.63 -1.53
N SER A 131 17.93 -0.97 -0.29
CA SER A 131 17.19 -2.21 0.02
C SER A 131 16.63 -2.22 1.45
N ALA A 132 15.44 -2.79 1.61
CA ALA A 132 14.73 -2.96 2.88
C ALA A 132 15.37 -3.95 3.88
N GLY A 133 16.58 -4.44 3.59
CA GLY A 133 17.30 -5.36 4.49
C GLY A 133 16.58 -6.69 4.74
N TYR A 134 15.75 -7.18 3.81
CA TYR A 134 15.10 -8.48 3.94
C TYR A 134 16.16 -9.60 3.99
N GLN A 135 16.41 -10.15 5.17
CA GLN A 135 17.32 -11.28 5.38
C GLN A 135 16.55 -12.60 5.19
N GLY A 136 16.21 -12.91 3.94
CA GLY A 136 15.89 -14.28 3.54
C GLY A 136 17.16 -15.12 3.61
N GLY A 137 17.19 -16.11 4.51
CA GLY A 137 18.37 -16.90 4.93
C GLY A 137 19.49 -17.13 3.91
N GLY A 138 20.72 -16.75 4.30
CA GLY A 138 21.97 -17.32 3.79
C GLY A 138 23.10 -16.32 3.46
N HIS A 139 24.20 -16.42 4.22
CA HIS A 139 25.55 -15.85 4.08
C HIS A 139 25.83 -14.36 4.44
N PRO A 140 26.73 -14.10 5.42
CA PRO A 140 27.35 -12.79 5.62
C PRO A 140 28.51 -12.59 4.63
N GLY A 141 28.25 -11.90 3.53
CA GLY A 141 29.28 -11.42 2.60
C GLY A 141 29.59 -9.95 2.88
N GLY A 142 30.83 -9.67 3.27
CA GLY A 142 31.27 -8.37 3.77
C GLY A 142 31.33 -7.24 2.73
N GLY A 143 31.46 -6.02 3.25
CA GLY A 143 31.68 -4.81 2.49
C GLY A 143 32.09 -3.66 3.39
N SER A 144 33.35 -3.67 3.85
CA SER A 144 34.01 -2.51 4.44
C SER A 144 34.32 -1.46 3.36
N SER A 145 34.08 -0.17 3.63
CA SER A 145 34.98 0.98 3.36
C SER A 145 34.21 2.28 3.62
N HIS A 146 34.57 3.11 4.60
CA HIS A 146 35.65 4.11 4.57
C HIS A 146 35.52 5.12 3.42
N GLY A 147 35.27 6.38 3.78
CA GLY A 147 35.28 7.52 2.87
C GLY A 147 35.07 8.82 3.64
N GLY A 148 36.08 9.22 4.43
CA GLY A 148 36.15 10.57 4.99
C GLY A 148 36.34 11.61 3.88
N GLY A 149 35.76 12.79 4.09
CA GLY A 149 35.94 13.95 3.23
C GLY A 149 35.95 15.21 4.07
N GLU A 150 37.12 15.54 4.63
CA GLU A 150 37.42 16.86 5.17
C GLU A 150 37.58 17.82 3.97
N HIS A 151 36.66 18.77 3.82
CA HIS A 151 36.85 19.91 2.91
C HIS A 151 37.18 21.16 3.72
N SER A 152 38.48 21.36 3.93
CA SER A 152 39.06 22.66 4.27
C SER A 152 38.98 23.56 3.03
N GLY A 153 37.94 24.39 2.95
CA GLY A 153 37.79 25.43 1.94
C GLY A 153 38.37 26.75 2.44
N GLY A 154 39.54 27.13 1.92
CA GLY A 154 40.10 28.46 2.10
C GLY A 154 39.26 29.53 1.41
N GLY A 155 39.04 30.65 2.10
CA GLY A 155 38.36 31.84 1.60
C GLY A 155 39.30 33.03 1.59
N HIS A 156 39.57 33.54 0.39
CA HIS A 156 40.26 34.80 0.13
C HIS A 156 39.31 36.00 0.38
N ARG A 157 39.78 36.96 1.17
CA ARG A 157 39.75 38.44 0.99
C ARG A 157 39.77 39.15 2.34
#